data_AF-A0A2Y9BUT6-F1
#
_entry.id   AF-A0A2Y9BUT6-F1
#
_cell.length_a   1.000
_cell.length_b   1.000
_cell.length_c   1.000
_cell.angle_alpha   90.00
_cell.angle_beta   90.00
_cell.angle_gamma   90.00
#
_symmetry.space_group_name_H-M   'P 1'
#
loop_
_entity.id
_entity.type
_entity.pdbx_description
1 polymer ?
#
loop_
_entity_poly.entity_id
_entity_poly.type
_entity_poly.pdbx_seq_one_letter_code
_entity_poly.pdbx_strand_id
1 'polypeptide(L)' 'MSAAVEAAQKVVDTVTSWDYSATDEKVEDKLLEGLRAAGVSIPDRERDRLLEEISALKQDESAGTPQVQEAWPTSAEVV' A
#
# COMPACT_ATOMS: atom_id res chain seq x y z
N MET A 1 -4.66 11.17 11.79
CA MET A 1 -4.15 10.51 10.58
C MET A 1 -3.75 11.61 9.59
N SER A 2 -2.63 11.44 8.91
CA SER A 2 -2.19 12.37 7.86
C SER A 2 -2.89 12.04 6.55
N ALA A 3 -3.21 13.04 5.73
CA ALA A 3 -3.84 12.82 4.42
C ALA A 3 -3.06 11.85 3.53
N ALA A 4 -1.72 11.84 3.65
CA ALA A 4 -0.87 10.88 2.95
C ALA A 4 -1.09 9.42 3.39
N VAL A 5 -1.30 9.19 4.69
CA VAL A 5 -1.58 7.86 5.25
C VAL A 5 -2.96 7.38 4.82
N GLU A 6 -3.96 8.26 4.82
CA GLU A 6 -5.31 7.92 4.34
C GLU A 6 -5.33 7.57 2.84
N ALA A 7 -4.59 8.33 2.04
CA ALA A 7 -4.44 8.07 0.61
C ALA A 7 -3.69 6.74 0.36
N ALA A 8 -2.59 6.49 1.07
CA ALA A 8 -1.87 5.22 0.99
C ALA A 8 -2.74 4.05 1.46
N GLN A 9 -3.55 4.22 2.50
CA GLN A 9 -4.44 3.18 3.01
C GLN A 9 -5.49 2.77 1.97
N LYS A 10 -6.05 3.73 1.22
CA LYS A 10 -6.96 3.42 0.11
C LYS A 10 -6.30 2.60 -1.00
N VAL A 11 -5.02 2.85 -1.27
CA VAL A 11 -4.26 2.06 -2.25
C VAL A 11 -4.07 0.65 -1.74
N VAL A 12 -3.64 0.47 -0.48
CA VAL A 12 -3.46 -0.86 0.12
C VAL A 12 -4.77 -1.65 0.13
N ASP A 13 -5.89 -1.01 0.47
CA ASP A 13 -7.21 -1.63 0.42
C ASP A 13 -7.61 -2.07 -1.00
N THR A 14 -7.34 -1.21 -1.99
CA THR A 14 -7.57 -1.53 -3.40
C THR A 14 -6.69 -2.70 -3.82
N VAL A 15 -5.39 -2.68 -3.54
CA VAL A 15 -4.50 -3.79 -3.92
C VAL A 15 -4.93 -5.09 -3.25
N THR A 16 -5.21 -5.07 -1.96
CA THR A 16 -5.65 -6.24 -1.17
C THR A 16 -6.96 -6.83 -1.72
N SER A 17 -7.89 -6.00 -2.18
CA SER A 17 -9.14 -6.46 -2.78
C SER A 17 -8.95 -7.20 -4.11
N TRP A 18 -7.87 -6.91 -4.84
CA TRP A 18 -7.55 -7.54 -6.14
C TRP A 18 -6.52 -8.68 -5.96
N ASP A 19 -5.76 -8.65 -4.86
CA ASP A 19 -4.67 -9.56 -4.52
C ASP A 19 -5.08 -11.02 -4.51
N TYR A 20 -6.33 -11.27 -4.14
CA TYR A 20 -6.94 -12.59 -4.10
C TYR A 20 -6.79 -13.35 -5.44
N SER A 21 -6.51 -12.67 -6.55
CA SER A 21 -6.24 -13.28 -7.87
C SER A 21 -4.87 -12.93 -8.48
N ALA A 22 -4.00 -12.19 -7.78
CA ALA A 22 -2.73 -11.69 -8.31
C ALA A 22 -1.50 -12.44 -7.74
N THR A 23 -0.37 -12.39 -8.46
CA THR A 23 0.96 -12.86 -8.01
C THR A 23 1.71 -11.73 -7.33
N ASP A 24 2.57 -12.02 -6.35
CA ASP A 24 3.28 -11.05 -5.49
C ASP A 24 3.99 -9.92 -6.26
N GLU A 25 4.61 -10.20 -7.41
CA GLU A 25 5.22 -9.15 -8.27
C GLU A 25 4.21 -8.14 -8.82
N LYS A 26 2.96 -8.56 -9.09
CA LYS A 26 1.90 -7.64 -9.54
C LYS A 26 1.38 -6.79 -8.39
N VAL A 27 1.46 -7.29 -7.16
CA VAL A 27 1.02 -6.59 -5.94
C VAL A 27 1.91 -5.38 -5.71
N GLU A 28 3.23 -5.59 -5.77
CA GLU A 28 4.21 -4.52 -5.64
C GLU A 28 4.03 -3.44 -6.70
N ASP A 29 3.92 -3.83 -7.97
CA ASP A 29 3.74 -2.88 -9.06
C ASP A 29 2.46 -2.05 -8.89
N LYS A 30 1.35 -2.69 -8.48
CA LYS A 30 0.07 -2.01 -8.25
C LYS A 30 0.05 -1.12 -7.01
N LEU A 31 0.73 -1.53 -5.95
CA LEU A 31 0.93 -0.70 -4.77
C LEU A 31 1.69 0.57 -5.16
N LEU A 32 2.83 0.43 -5.85
CA LEU A 32 3.65 1.56 -6.28
C LEU A 32 2.96 2.45 -7.31
N GLU A 33 2.18 1.88 -8.23
CA GLU A 33 1.35 2.61 -9.19
C GLU A 33 0.27 3.42 -8.46
N GLY A 34 -0.46 2.81 -7.54
CA GLY A 34 -1.51 3.47 -6.77
C GLY A 34 -0.98 4.57 -5.86
N LEU A 35 0.15 4.35 -5.19
CA LEU A 35 0.81 5.36 -4.36
C LEU A 35 1.22 6.58 -5.19
N ARG A 36 1.84 6.36 -6.35
CA ARG A 36 2.19 7.43 -7.29
C ARG A 36 0.96 8.16 -7.81
N ALA A 37 -0.09 7.44 -8.19
CA ALA A 37 -1.34 8.04 -8.65
C ALA A 37 -2.02 8.89 -7.55
N ALA A 38 -1.89 8.47 -6.30
CA ALA A 38 -2.36 9.20 -5.13
C ALA A 38 -1.42 10.35 -4.69
N GLY A 39 -0.29 10.54 -5.38
CA GLY A 39 0.67 11.60 -5.05
C GLY A 39 1.36 11.38 -3.70
N VAL A 40 1.48 10.14 -3.25
CA VAL A 40 2.10 9.76 -1.98
C VAL A 40 3.26 8.79 -2.20
N SER A 41 4.13 8.71 -1.22
CA SER A 41 5.24 7.77 -1.18
C SER A 41 5.40 7.26 0.24
N ILE A 42 5.81 6.00 0.36
CA ILE A 42 6.08 5.35 1.65
C ILE A 42 7.55 4.96 1.71
N PRO A 43 8.15 4.83 2.90
CA PRO A 43 9.50 4.30 3.02
C PRO A 43 9.59 2.87 2.50
N ASP A 44 10.76 2.49 1.97
CA ASP A 44 11.00 1.10 1.51
C ASP A 44 10.72 0.07 2.61
N ARG A 45 11.06 0.37 3.87
CA ARG A 45 10.75 -0.52 4.99
C ARG A 45 9.26 -0.75 5.19
N GLU A 46 8.45 0.29 5.01
CA GLU A 46 7.00 0.19 5.13
C GLU A 46 6.42 -0.54 3.92
N ARG A 47 6.97 -0.30 2.72
CA ARG A 47 6.60 -1.04 1.51
C ARG A 47 6.84 -2.55 1.70
N ASP A 48 8.06 -2.94 2.04
CA ASP A 48 8.43 -4.35 2.22
C ASP A 48 7.54 -5.03 3.28
N ARG A 49 7.26 -4.33 4.38
CA ARG A 49 6.33 -4.83 5.39
C ARG A 49 4.91 -5.00 4.84
N LEU A 50 4.37 -4.00 4.15
CA LEU A 50 3.02 -4.08 3.58
C LEU A 50 2.93 -5.23 2.57
N LEU A 51 3.96 -5.45 1.75
CA LEU A 51 3.99 -6.57 0.80
C LEU A 51 4.03 -7.93 1.50
N GLU A 52 4.81 -8.07 2.57
CA GLU A 52 4.84 -9.29 3.38
C GLU A 52 3.48 -9.54 4.05
N GLU A 53 2.85 -8.51 4.61
CA GLU A 53 1.52 -8.62 5.22
C GLU A 53 0.46 -8.97 4.17
N ILE A 54 0.45 -8.32 2.99
CA ILE A 54 -0.48 -8.64 1.88
C ILE A 54 -0.28 -10.08 1.39
N SER A 55 0.96 -10.53 1.22
CA SER A 55 1.26 -11.91 0.81
C SER A 55 0.80 -12.93 1.87
N ALA A 56 0.93 -12.59 3.16
CA ALA A 56 0.45 -13.41 4.25
C ALA A 56 -1.09 -13.52 4.29
N LEU A 57 -1.84 -12.48 3.87
CA LEU A 57 -3.30 -12.54 3.77
C LEU A 57 -3.79 -13.63 2.81
N LYS A 58 -3.00 -13.97 1.78
CA LYS A 58 -3.33 -15.07 0.86
C LYS A 58 -3.34 -16.43 1.56
N GLN A 59 -2.59 -16.56 2.65
CA GLN A 59 -2.50 -17.77 3.46
C GLN A 59 -3.51 -17.76 4.62
N ASP A 60 -3.95 -16.58 5.04
CA ASP A 60 -4.89 -16.39 6.15
C ASP A 60 -5.99 -15.39 5.78
N GLU A 61 -7.10 -15.90 5.24
CA GLU A 61 -8.24 -15.10 4.78
C GLU A 61 -8.97 -14.35 5.91
N SER A 62 -8.64 -14.65 7.16
CA SER A 62 -9.21 -14.02 8.36
C SER A 62 -8.43 -12.78 8.78
N ALA A 63 -7.21 -12.61 8.26
CA ALA A 63 -6.40 -11.44 8.52
C ALA A 63 -6.94 -10.24 7.72
N GLY A 64 -7.07 -9.10 8.39
CA GLY A 64 -7.60 -7.87 7.78
C GLY A 64 -6.55 -7.15 6.94
N THR A 65 -7.02 -6.25 6.06
CA THR A 65 -6.16 -5.38 5.23
C THR A 65 -5.05 -4.71 6.05
N PRO A 66 -3.77 -4.80 5.64
CA PRO A 66 -2.68 -4.20 6.38
C PRO A 66 -2.85 -2.69 6.50
N GLN A 67 -2.35 -2.16 7.61
CA GLN A 67 -2.51 -0.75 7.96
C GLN A 67 -1.21 0.01 7.66
N VAL A 68 -1.33 1.10 6.90
CA VAL A 68 -0.22 2.00 6.63
C VAL A 68 0.08 2.80 7.89
N GLN A 69 1.31 2.70 8.37
CA GLN A 69 1.79 3.45 9.53
C GLN A 69 2.48 4.75 9.12
N GLU A 70 3.21 4.72 8.01
CA GLU A 70 4.01 5.87 7.55
C GLU A 70 3.83 6.11 6.05
N ALA A 71 3.43 7.33 5.70
CA ALA A 71 3.36 7.81 4.33
C ALA A 71 3.63 9.31 4.28
N TRP A 72 4.23 9.73 3.17
CA TRP A 72 4.57 11.12 2.89
C TRP A 72 3.96 11.56 1.57
N PRO A 73 3.52 12.82 1.44
CA PRO A 73 3.15 13.35 0.13
C PRO A 73 4.39 13.39 -0.76
N THR A 74 4.28 12.84 -1.98
CA THR A 74 5.32 12.92 -3.01
C THR A 74 5.43 14.36 -3.53
N SER A 75 4.31 15.11 -3.45
CA SER A 75 4.27 16.55 -3.68
C SER A 75 4.20 17.27 -2.34
N ALA A 76 5.35 17.46 -1.70
CA ALA A 76 5.57 18.75 -1.08
C ALA A 76 5.91 19.70 -2.23
N GLU A 77 4.89 20.24 -2.90
CA GLU A 77 5.06 21.50 -3.62
C GLU A 77 5.45 22.53 -2.55
N VAL A 78 6.75 22.68 -2.36
CA VAL A 78 7.34 23.78 -1.61
C VAL A 78 7.05 25.05 -2.41
N VAL A 79 6.00 25.75 -1.96
CA VAL A 79 5.76 27.21 -2.03
C VAL A 79 5.83 27.93 -3.38
#